data_AF-A0A4R4Z0I1-F1
#
_entry.id   AF-A0A4R4Z0I1-F1
#
_cell.length_a   1.000
_cell.length_b   1.000
_cell.length_c   1.000
_cell.angle_alpha   90.00
_cell.angle_beta   90.00
_cell.angle_gamma   90.00
#
_symmetry.space_group_name_H-M   'P 1'
#
loop_
_entity.id
_entity.type
_entity.pdbx_description
1 polymer ?
#
loop_
_entity_poly.entity_id
_entity_poly.type
_entity_poly.pdbx_seq_one_letter_code
_entity_poly.pdbx_strand_id
1 'polypeptide(L)'
;MVTTLENLLNLSDFAWGRLQARVQGLTDEEYFWEPYDGCWTVRPSADGLAADGFAEDGLVIPPEPPPFTTLAWRITHIVDILQEDRTATWFRHEVDPADGQPPVPATATEALTALDHSYDVWRRRLASLSQEDLDRPLGEVAGPYAADDGTAFALHILDELIHHGAEVGTVRDFYRGTHPEDSFEGALSGEVTPAERPTLVADAAAAKRWELVPQLAAAGFGLNEKTSNGFTAAHLAAGNGALETLRFLVEHGADLTITDARFKADVLGWAQWFKQAEAVAYLEGK
;
A
#
# COMPACT_ATOMS: atom_id res chain seq x y z
N MET A 1 -12.85 31.10 -14.61
CA MET A 1 -13.74 30.20 -13.84
C MET A 1 -13.38 28.81 -14.25
N VAL A 2 -13.24 27.88 -13.31
CA VAL A 2 -12.98 26.46 -13.61
C VAL A 2 -14.28 25.84 -14.15
N THR A 3 -14.20 25.12 -15.26
CA THR A 3 -15.33 24.43 -15.91
C THR A 3 -15.65 23.11 -15.21
N THR A 4 -16.84 22.54 -15.47
CA THR A 4 -17.20 21.21 -14.97
C THR A 4 -16.20 20.15 -15.43
N LEU A 5 -15.81 20.18 -16.70
CA LEU A 5 -14.81 19.28 -17.26
C LEU A 5 -13.45 19.38 -16.54
N GLU A 6 -12.96 20.60 -16.30
CA GLU A 6 -11.71 20.79 -15.57
C GLU A 6 -11.79 20.24 -14.14
N ASN A 7 -12.94 20.36 -13.45
CA ASN A 7 -13.13 19.77 -12.13
C ASN A 7 -13.12 18.23 -12.16
N LEU A 8 -13.77 17.62 -13.17
CA LEU A 8 -13.77 16.17 -13.35
C LEU A 8 -12.36 15.64 -13.63
N LEU A 9 -11.62 16.29 -14.53
CA LEU A 9 -10.23 15.94 -14.84
C LEU A 9 -9.31 16.07 -13.61
N ASN A 10 -9.45 17.17 -12.86
CA ASN A 10 -8.65 17.39 -11.65
C ASN A 10 -8.93 16.32 -10.58
N LEU A 11 -10.19 15.93 -10.39
CA LEU A 11 -10.55 14.86 -9.46
C LEU A 11 -10.04 13.50 -9.95
N SER A 12 -10.16 13.22 -11.25
CA SER A 12 -9.62 12.02 -11.89
C SER A 12 -8.12 11.89 -11.63
N ASP A 13 -7.34 12.93 -11.97
CA ASP A 13 -5.88 12.93 -11.84
C ASP A 13 -5.45 12.82 -10.36
N PHE A 14 -6.21 13.44 -9.45
CA PHE A 14 -5.97 13.32 -8.02
C PHE A 14 -6.26 11.91 -7.48
N ALA A 15 -7.39 11.30 -7.88
CA ALA A 15 -7.74 9.94 -7.47
C ALA A 15 -6.73 8.92 -8.03
N TRP A 16 -6.35 9.08 -9.29
CA TRP A 16 -5.33 8.28 -9.95
C TRP A 16 -3.97 8.35 -9.26
N GLY A 17 -3.47 9.55 -8.98
CA GLY A 17 -2.19 9.72 -8.28
C GLY A 17 -2.17 9.04 -6.90
N ARG A 18 -3.31 9.02 -6.20
CA ARG A 18 -3.43 8.25 -4.95
C ARG A 18 -3.35 6.75 -5.21
N LEU A 19 -4.09 6.21 -6.17
CA LEU A 19 -4.03 4.79 -6.49
C LEU A 19 -2.61 4.38 -6.94
N GLN A 20 -1.98 5.14 -7.82
CA GLN A 20 -0.63 4.88 -8.30
C GLN A 20 0.40 4.82 -7.16
N ALA A 21 0.36 5.80 -6.23
CA ALA A 21 1.20 5.78 -5.03
C ALA A 21 0.91 4.56 -4.15
N ARG A 22 -0.36 4.12 -4.10
CA ARG A 22 -0.79 2.96 -3.33
C ARG A 22 -0.42 1.64 -3.97
N VAL A 23 -0.16 1.53 -5.26
CA VAL A 23 0.24 0.26 -5.92
C VAL A 23 1.74 0.18 -6.25
N GLN A 24 2.50 1.23 -5.95
CA GLN A 24 3.94 1.22 -6.14
C GLN A 24 4.63 0.06 -5.39
N GLY A 25 5.52 -0.64 -6.08
CA GLY A 25 6.29 -1.77 -5.54
C GLY A 25 5.46 -3.02 -5.25
N LEU A 26 4.29 -3.17 -5.89
CA LEU A 26 3.49 -4.39 -5.81
C LEU A 26 4.27 -5.58 -6.39
N THR A 27 4.38 -6.66 -5.61
CA THR A 27 5.02 -7.92 -6.02
C THR A 27 3.96 -8.93 -6.47
N ASP A 28 4.36 -9.98 -7.19
CA ASP A 28 3.44 -11.06 -7.58
C ASP A 28 2.86 -11.78 -6.37
N GLU A 29 3.65 -11.96 -5.31
CA GLU A 29 3.19 -12.54 -4.04
C GLU A 29 2.06 -11.72 -3.41
N GLU A 30 2.26 -10.40 -3.30
CA GLU A 30 1.24 -9.50 -2.77
C GLU A 30 0.02 -9.42 -3.71
N TYR A 31 0.23 -9.34 -5.02
CA TYR A 31 -0.83 -9.25 -6.02
C TYR A 31 -1.79 -10.44 -5.97
N PHE A 32 -1.25 -11.67 -5.83
CA PHE A 32 -2.01 -12.90 -5.74
C PHE A 32 -2.38 -13.32 -4.32
N TRP A 33 -2.13 -12.46 -3.32
CA TRP A 33 -2.40 -12.80 -1.94
C TRP A 33 -3.90 -12.97 -1.66
N GLU A 34 -4.25 -14.13 -1.08
CA GLU A 34 -5.59 -14.45 -0.57
C GLU A 34 -5.54 -14.47 0.96
N PRO A 35 -6.27 -13.58 1.67
CA PRO A 35 -6.26 -13.56 3.13
C PRO A 35 -6.93 -14.77 3.78
N TYR A 36 -7.79 -15.48 3.05
CA TYR A 36 -8.45 -16.72 3.46
C TYR A 36 -9.04 -17.46 2.26
N ASP A 37 -9.36 -18.73 2.44
CA ASP A 37 -9.96 -19.56 1.38
C ASP A 37 -11.32 -19.03 0.92
N GLY A 38 -11.55 -19.08 -0.39
CA GLY A 38 -12.82 -18.69 -1.01
C GLY A 38 -12.91 -17.23 -1.42
N CYS A 39 -11.81 -16.49 -1.42
CA CYS A 39 -11.74 -15.18 -2.05
C CYS A 39 -11.96 -15.27 -3.58
N TRP A 40 -12.52 -14.21 -4.14
CA TRP A 40 -12.55 -14.00 -5.58
C TRP A 40 -11.25 -13.32 -6.02
N THR A 41 -10.53 -13.95 -6.94
CA THR A 41 -9.22 -13.49 -7.42
C THR A 41 -9.08 -13.68 -8.93
N VAL A 42 -7.92 -13.40 -9.48
CA VAL A 42 -7.55 -13.79 -10.86
C VAL A 42 -6.87 -15.15 -10.83
N ARG A 43 -7.33 -16.09 -11.67
CA ARG A 43 -6.83 -17.46 -11.74
C ARG A 43 -6.51 -17.86 -13.17
N PRO A 44 -5.60 -18.83 -13.39
CA PRO A 44 -5.45 -19.44 -14.71
C PRO A 44 -6.79 -20.03 -15.17
N SER A 45 -7.19 -19.71 -16.40
CA SER A 45 -8.42 -20.23 -17.02
C SER A 45 -8.28 -21.75 -17.19
N ALA A 46 -9.12 -22.51 -16.48
CA ALA A 46 -9.08 -23.97 -16.45
C ALA A 46 -9.58 -24.63 -17.76
N ASP A 47 -10.29 -23.88 -18.59
CA ASP A 47 -10.95 -24.33 -19.81
C ASP A 47 -10.31 -23.79 -21.10
N GLY A 48 -9.30 -22.90 -20.98
CA GLY A 48 -8.67 -22.23 -22.12
C GLY A 48 -9.62 -21.31 -22.89
N LEU A 49 -10.76 -20.92 -22.28
CA LEU A 49 -11.74 -20.02 -22.89
C LEU A 49 -11.40 -18.55 -22.67
N ALA A 50 -10.59 -18.22 -21.66
CA ALA A 50 -10.02 -16.89 -21.56
C ALA A 50 -8.97 -16.71 -22.65
N ALA A 51 -9.09 -15.65 -23.45
CA ALA A 51 -8.22 -15.38 -24.60
C ALA A 51 -6.73 -15.40 -24.23
N ASP A 52 -6.40 -15.03 -22.99
CA ASP A 52 -5.04 -14.81 -22.50
C ASP A 52 -4.65 -15.75 -21.34
N GLY A 53 -5.47 -16.78 -21.07
CA GLY A 53 -5.15 -17.85 -20.13
C GLY A 53 -5.37 -17.53 -18.65
N PHE A 54 -5.84 -16.34 -18.29
CA PHE A 54 -6.27 -15.96 -16.94
C PHE A 54 -7.68 -15.34 -16.98
N ALA A 55 -8.42 -15.51 -15.89
CA ALA A 55 -9.75 -14.92 -15.70
C ALA A 55 -9.98 -14.55 -14.23
N GLU A 56 -10.70 -13.48 -13.99
CA GLU A 56 -11.23 -13.12 -12.69
C GLU A 56 -12.39 -14.05 -12.27
N ASP A 57 -12.41 -14.41 -10.99
CA ASP A 57 -13.50 -15.15 -10.39
C ASP A 57 -14.78 -14.30 -10.39
N GLY A 58 -15.89 -14.92 -10.77
CA GLY A 58 -17.20 -14.27 -10.76
C GLY A 58 -18.31 -15.26 -11.08
N LEU A 59 -19.52 -14.95 -10.62
CA LEU A 59 -20.73 -15.66 -10.98
C LEU A 59 -21.78 -14.67 -11.45
N VAL A 60 -22.59 -15.08 -12.44
CA VAL A 60 -23.75 -14.30 -12.91
C VAL A 60 -24.68 -13.92 -11.75
N ILE A 61 -24.80 -14.82 -10.76
CA ILE A 61 -25.49 -14.57 -9.51
C ILE A 61 -24.48 -14.82 -8.37
N PRO A 62 -23.94 -13.77 -7.74
CA PRO A 62 -23.01 -13.92 -6.61
C PRO A 62 -23.69 -14.61 -5.42
N PRO A 63 -22.94 -15.35 -4.57
CA PRO A 63 -23.47 -15.85 -3.31
C PRO A 63 -23.68 -14.71 -2.31
N GLU A 64 -24.48 -14.97 -1.27
CA GLU A 64 -24.76 -14.01 -0.19
C GLU A 64 -24.22 -14.53 1.16
N PRO A 65 -23.31 -13.80 1.82
CA PRO A 65 -22.69 -12.54 1.38
C PRO A 65 -21.72 -12.74 0.20
N PRO A 66 -21.44 -11.68 -0.59
CA PRO A 66 -20.47 -11.76 -1.67
C PRO A 66 -19.07 -12.09 -1.12
N PRO A 67 -18.27 -12.91 -1.82
CA PRO A 67 -16.94 -13.24 -1.38
C PRO A 67 -16.03 -12.01 -1.41
N PHE A 68 -15.01 -12.01 -0.56
CA PHE A 68 -14.01 -10.95 -0.58
C PHE A 68 -13.16 -11.03 -1.85
N THR A 69 -12.96 -9.90 -2.51
CA THR A 69 -12.17 -9.79 -3.73
C THR A 69 -10.70 -9.45 -3.42
N THR A 70 -9.74 -10.06 -4.10
CA THR A 70 -8.30 -9.83 -3.84
C THR A 70 -7.78 -8.55 -4.50
N LEU A 71 -6.50 -8.26 -4.33
CA LEU A 71 -5.81 -7.20 -5.09
C LEU A 71 -5.87 -7.48 -6.59
N ALA A 72 -5.59 -8.70 -7.02
CA ALA A 72 -5.68 -9.08 -8.42
C ALA A 72 -7.08 -8.82 -9.00
N TRP A 73 -8.13 -9.27 -8.32
CA TRP A 73 -9.50 -9.04 -8.78
C TRP A 73 -9.83 -7.54 -8.87
N ARG A 74 -9.50 -6.76 -7.84
CA ARG A 74 -9.82 -5.34 -7.77
C ARG A 74 -9.07 -4.51 -8.81
N ILE A 75 -7.80 -4.83 -9.06
CA ILE A 75 -7.02 -4.12 -10.10
C ILE A 75 -7.58 -4.43 -11.48
N THR A 76 -7.90 -5.71 -11.79
CA THR A 76 -8.58 -6.08 -13.04
C THR A 76 -9.92 -5.36 -13.18
N HIS A 77 -10.72 -5.31 -12.11
CA HIS A 77 -12.00 -4.60 -12.14
C HIS A 77 -11.83 -3.10 -12.40
N ILE A 78 -10.81 -2.46 -11.81
CA ILE A 78 -10.51 -1.04 -12.07
C ILE A 78 -10.09 -0.83 -13.54
N VAL A 79 -9.31 -1.75 -14.11
CA VAL A 79 -8.95 -1.71 -15.53
C VAL A 79 -10.19 -1.72 -16.42
N ASP A 80 -11.15 -2.61 -16.13
CA ASP A 80 -12.39 -2.71 -16.88
C ASP A 80 -13.22 -1.43 -16.80
N ILE A 81 -13.54 -0.94 -15.59
CA ILE A 81 -14.39 0.26 -15.42
C ILE A 81 -13.85 1.50 -16.14
N LEU A 82 -12.53 1.63 -16.29
CA LEU A 82 -11.90 2.80 -16.90
C LEU A 82 -11.96 2.76 -18.43
N GLN A 83 -11.85 1.57 -19.03
CA GLN A 83 -11.69 1.42 -20.47
C GLN A 83 -12.84 0.73 -21.20
N GLU A 84 -13.82 0.18 -20.46
CA GLU A 84 -15.03 -0.42 -21.01
C GLU A 84 -15.66 0.49 -22.09
N ASP A 85 -16.23 -0.09 -23.13
CA ASP A 85 -16.80 0.65 -24.27
C ASP A 85 -17.86 1.69 -23.83
N ARG A 86 -18.53 1.49 -22.69
CA ARG A 86 -19.46 2.49 -22.13
C ARG A 86 -18.78 3.82 -21.81
N THR A 87 -17.50 3.85 -21.47
CA THR A 87 -16.77 5.10 -21.22
C THR A 87 -16.51 5.94 -22.47
N ALA A 88 -16.85 5.44 -23.67
CA ALA A 88 -16.96 6.23 -24.91
C ALA A 88 -18.42 6.31 -25.40
N THR A 89 -19.10 5.16 -25.52
CA THR A 89 -20.40 5.05 -26.21
C THR A 89 -21.55 5.72 -25.47
N TRP A 90 -21.52 5.79 -24.14
CA TRP A 90 -22.54 6.52 -23.37
C TRP A 90 -22.39 8.04 -23.52
N PHE A 91 -21.17 8.50 -23.85
CA PHE A 91 -20.91 9.85 -24.37
C PHE A 91 -21.05 9.94 -25.90
N ARG A 92 -21.72 8.99 -26.56
CA ARG A 92 -21.96 9.02 -28.02
C ARG A 92 -20.70 9.15 -28.87
N HIS A 93 -19.55 8.84 -28.30
CA HIS A 93 -18.28 8.79 -29.01
C HIS A 93 -18.08 7.37 -29.52
N GLU A 94 -17.35 7.24 -30.61
CA GLU A 94 -16.93 5.93 -31.12
C GLU A 94 -15.80 5.38 -30.23
N VAL A 95 -15.77 4.07 -30.05
CA VAL A 95 -14.63 3.40 -29.41
C VAL A 95 -13.47 3.45 -30.39
N ASP A 96 -12.34 4.02 -29.98
CA ASP A 96 -11.14 4.05 -30.80
C ASP A 96 -10.52 2.64 -30.81
N PRO A 97 -10.39 1.97 -31.97
CA PRO A 97 -9.74 0.65 -32.03
C PRO A 97 -8.30 0.66 -31.52
N ALA A 98 -7.63 1.82 -31.51
CA ALA A 98 -6.31 1.99 -30.94
C ALA A 98 -6.28 1.95 -29.41
N ASP A 99 -7.42 2.10 -28.73
CA ASP A 99 -7.50 1.94 -27.28
C ASP A 99 -7.17 0.51 -26.86
N GLY A 100 -7.47 -0.49 -27.70
CA GLY A 100 -7.25 -1.90 -27.38
C GLY A 100 -7.95 -2.36 -26.10
N GLN A 101 -7.66 -3.59 -25.68
CA GLN A 101 -8.07 -4.12 -24.38
C GLN A 101 -6.88 -4.91 -23.81
N PRO A 102 -6.26 -4.50 -22.70
CA PRO A 102 -5.26 -5.30 -22.01
C PRO A 102 -5.85 -6.66 -21.60
N PRO A 103 -5.04 -7.73 -21.65
CA PRO A 103 -5.44 -9.03 -21.14
C PRO A 103 -5.64 -8.99 -19.62
N VAL A 104 -6.34 -9.99 -19.08
CA VAL A 104 -6.39 -10.22 -17.63
C VAL A 104 -4.97 -10.44 -17.10
N PRO A 105 -4.44 -9.60 -16.17
CA PRO A 105 -3.02 -9.63 -15.85
C PRO A 105 -2.59 -10.87 -15.06
N ALA A 106 -1.55 -11.54 -15.55
CA ALA A 106 -0.98 -12.75 -14.94
C ALA A 106 0.17 -12.45 -13.96
N THR A 107 0.61 -11.18 -13.89
CA THR A 107 1.64 -10.70 -12.96
C THR A 107 1.29 -9.32 -12.44
N ALA A 108 1.90 -8.92 -11.31
CA ALA A 108 1.76 -7.58 -10.77
C ALA A 108 2.24 -6.52 -11.78
N THR A 109 3.33 -6.79 -12.51
CA THR A 109 3.86 -5.84 -13.50
C THR A 109 2.89 -5.62 -14.67
N GLU A 110 2.29 -6.70 -15.18
CA GLU A 110 1.23 -6.61 -16.18
C GLU A 110 0.02 -5.85 -15.63
N ALA A 111 -0.34 -6.08 -14.37
CA ALA A 111 -1.47 -5.40 -13.74
C ALA A 111 -1.26 -3.89 -13.65
N LEU A 112 -0.06 -3.45 -13.25
CA LEU A 112 0.30 -2.03 -13.25
C LEU A 112 0.31 -1.43 -14.65
N THR A 113 0.79 -2.18 -15.65
CA THR A 113 0.81 -1.74 -17.05
C THR A 113 -0.61 -1.58 -17.61
N ALA A 114 -1.50 -2.54 -17.34
CA ALA A 114 -2.90 -2.49 -17.73
C ALA A 114 -3.63 -1.33 -17.03
N LEU A 115 -3.33 -1.11 -15.76
CA LEU A 115 -3.89 -0.02 -14.98
C LEU A 115 -3.48 1.35 -15.52
N ASP A 116 -2.18 1.57 -15.79
CA ASP A 116 -1.67 2.80 -16.42
C ASP A 116 -2.34 3.03 -17.79
N HIS A 117 -2.41 2.00 -18.63
CA HIS A 117 -3.05 2.05 -19.95
C HIS A 117 -4.53 2.43 -19.88
N SER A 118 -5.30 1.74 -19.04
CA SER A 118 -6.74 1.97 -18.88
C SER A 118 -7.04 3.38 -18.37
N TYR A 119 -6.20 3.92 -17.48
CA TYR A 119 -6.32 5.29 -17.02
C TYR A 119 -6.00 6.30 -18.13
N ASP A 120 -4.97 6.07 -18.95
CA ASP A 120 -4.65 6.93 -20.09
C ASP A 120 -5.80 6.96 -21.11
N VAL A 121 -6.47 5.82 -21.34
CA VAL A 121 -7.69 5.73 -22.16
C VAL A 121 -8.82 6.55 -21.55
N TRP A 122 -9.17 6.31 -20.29
CA TRP A 122 -10.23 7.04 -19.58
C TRP A 122 -9.99 8.54 -19.61
N ARG A 123 -8.79 8.96 -19.19
CA ARG A 123 -8.42 10.37 -19.08
C ARG A 123 -8.50 11.09 -20.43
N ARG A 124 -8.07 10.43 -21.52
CA ARG A 124 -8.15 10.96 -22.88
C ARG A 124 -9.60 11.09 -23.35
N ARG A 125 -10.44 10.08 -23.12
CA ARG A 125 -11.89 10.11 -23.44
C ARG A 125 -12.61 11.21 -22.66
N LEU A 126 -12.32 11.35 -21.36
CA LEU A 126 -12.86 12.42 -20.53
C LEU A 126 -12.42 13.80 -21.04
N ALA A 127 -11.13 13.98 -21.37
CA ALA A 127 -10.60 15.24 -21.86
C ALA A 127 -11.13 15.66 -23.24
N SER A 128 -11.67 14.73 -24.04
CA SER A 128 -12.29 15.04 -25.33
C SER A 128 -13.75 15.45 -25.24
N LEU A 129 -14.37 15.40 -24.06
CA LEU A 129 -15.77 15.79 -23.89
C LEU A 129 -15.96 17.30 -24.01
N SER A 130 -17.08 17.70 -24.59
CA SER A 130 -17.59 19.08 -24.53
C SER A 130 -18.56 19.27 -23.37
N GLN A 131 -18.91 20.51 -23.05
CA GLN A 131 -19.97 20.79 -22.06
C GLN A 131 -21.33 20.22 -22.51
N GLU A 132 -21.60 20.18 -23.82
CA GLU A 132 -22.82 19.57 -24.36
C GLU A 132 -22.85 18.06 -24.12
N ASP A 133 -21.71 17.38 -24.24
CA ASP A 133 -21.62 15.94 -23.93
C ASP A 133 -21.89 15.66 -22.44
N LEU A 134 -21.51 16.58 -21.56
CA LEU A 134 -21.68 16.49 -20.11
C LEU A 134 -23.11 16.82 -19.64
N ASP A 135 -23.80 17.72 -20.33
CA ASP A 135 -25.14 18.19 -19.94
C ASP A 135 -26.28 17.38 -20.56
N ARG A 136 -26.01 16.65 -21.65
CA ARG A 136 -27.07 15.90 -22.34
C ARG A 136 -27.43 14.61 -21.57
N PRO A 137 -28.70 14.18 -21.62
CA PRO A 137 -29.08 12.86 -21.16
C PRO A 137 -28.34 11.74 -21.88
N LEU A 138 -27.96 10.69 -21.16
CA LEU A 138 -27.27 9.53 -21.71
C LEU A 138 -28.13 8.79 -22.74
N GLY A 139 -29.45 8.75 -22.56
CA GLY A 139 -30.42 8.12 -23.46
C GLY A 139 -30.41 6.58 -23.43
N GLU A 140 -31.13 5.95 -24.37
CA GLU A 140 -31.45 4.51 -24.32
C GLU A 140 -30.26 3.56 -24.16
N VAL A 141 -29.06 3.97 -24.60
CA VAL A 141 -27.83 3.17 -24.47
C VAL A 141 -27.46 2.87 -23.01
N ALA A 142 -27.87 3.75 -22.09
CA ALA A 142 -27.61 3.61 -20.66
C ALA A 142 -28.75 2.91 -19.91
N GLY A 143 -29.76 2.40 -20.62
CA GLY A 143 -30.86 1.62 -20.06
C GLY A 143 -31.57 2.33 -18.89
N PRO A 144 -31.53 1.79 -17.66
CA PRO A 144 -32.18 2.41 -16.50
C PRO A 144 -31.63 3.81 -16.16
N TYR A 145 -30.41 4.14 -16.60
CA TYR A 145 -29.75 5.43 -16.39
C TYR A 145 -29.96 6.41 -17.56
N ALA A 146 -30.88 6.11 -18.49
CA ALA A 146 -31.09 6.93 -19.69
C ALA A 146 -31.43 8.41 -19.41
N ALA A 147 -31.99 8.71 -18.24
CA ALA A 147 -32.36 10.07 -17.83
C ALA A 147 -31.22 10.83 -17.14
N ASP A 148 -30.15 10.16 -16.70
CA ASP A 148 -28.97 10.80 -16.14
C ASP A 148 -28.16 11.49 -17.25
N ASP A 149 -27.32 12.45 -16.87
CA ASP A 149 -26.47 13.19 -17.81
C ASP A 149 -25.02 12.69 -17.84
N GLY A 150 -24.25 13.19 -18.79
CA GLY A 150 -22.83 12.84 -18.93
C GLY A 150 -22.00 13.18 -17.68
N THR A 151 -22.35 14.24 -16.96
CA THR A 151 -21.68 14.60 -15.71
C THR A 151 -21.91 13.54 -14.63
N ALA A 152 -23.14 13.07 -14.46
CA ALA A 152 -23.48 11.99 -13.53
C ALA A 152 -22.73 10.71 -13.87
N PHE A 153 -22.63 10.35 -15.15
CA PHE A 153 -21.86 9.18 -15.57
C PHE A 153 -20.36 9.32 -15.34
N ALA A 154 -19.77 10.48 -15.66
CA ALA A 154 -18.36 10.74 -15.38
C ALA A 154 -18.07 10.66 -13.88
N LEU A 155 -18.95 11.20 -13.03
CA LEU A 155 -18.84 11.10 -11.59
C LEU A 155 -18.98 9.65 -11.10
N HIS A 156 -19.82 8.83 -11.72
CA HIS A 156 -19.90 7.39 -11.40
C HIS A 156 -18.57 6.67 -11.67
N ILE A 157 -17.95 6.86 -12.84
CA ILE A 157 -16.63 6.25 -13.12
C ILE A 157 -15.57 6.72 -12.12
N LEU A 158 -15.61 8.01 -11.74
CA LEU A 158 -14.71 8.54 -10.72
C LEU A 158 -14.98 7.96 -9.33
N ASP A 159 -16.24 7.73 -8.97
CA ASP A 159 -16.62 7.10 -7.70
C ASP A 159 -16.11 5.66 -7.66
N GLU A 160 -16.29 4.89 -8.73
CA GLU A 160 -15.76 3.52 -8.84
C GLU A 160 -14.22 3.47 -8.71
N LEU A 161 -13.50 4.38 -9.39
CA LEU A 161 -12.04 4.51 -9.26
C LEU A 161 -11.62 4.85 -7.82
N ILE A 162 -12.32 5.78 -7.16
CA ILE A 162 -12.03 6.19 -5.78
C ILE A 162 -12.34 5.07 -4.81
N HIS A 163 -13.49 4.42 -4.97
CA HIS A 163 -14.01 3.36 -4.12
C HIS A 163 -13.07 2.16 -4.16
N HIS A 164 -12.87 1.55 -5.33
CA HIS A 164 -12.01 0.39 -5.47
C HIS A 164 -10.53 0.72 -5.28
N GLY A 165 -10.08 1.93 -5.62
CA GLY A 165 -8.73 2.36 -5.32
C GLY A 165 -8.44 2.45 -3.81
N ALA A 166 -9.42 2.87 -3.01
CA ALA A 166 -9.32 2.85 -1.54
C ALA A 166 -9.33 1.43 -0.97
N GLU A 167 -10.12 0.52 -1.56
CA GLU A 167 -10.10 -0.89 -1.19
C GLU A 167 -8.75 -1.53 -1.50
N VAL A 168 -8.19 -1.33 -2.70
CA VAL A 168 -6.82 -1.76 -3.05
C VAL A 168 -5.82 -1.29 -2.00
N GLY A 169 -5.91 -0.01 -1.61
CA GLY A 169 -5.11 0.52 -0.52
C GLY A 169 -5.27 -0.31 0.76
N THR A 170 -6.50 -0.51 1.20
CA THR A 170 -6.80 -1.20 2.46
C THR A 170 -6.31 -2.65 2.46
N VAL A 171 -6.47 -3.38 1.35
CA VAL A 171 -5.98 -4.75 1.23
C VAL A 171 -4.45 -4.79 1.28
N ARG A 172 -3.74 -3.85 0.64
CA ARG A 172 -2.27 -3.75 0.76
C ARG A 172 -1.80 -3.43 2.18
N ASP A 173 -2.48 -2.53 2.90
CA ASP A 173 -2.13 -2.26 4.30
C ASP A 173 -2.30 -3.52 5.16
N PHE A 174 -3.34 -4.32 4.88
CA PHE A 174 -3.56 -5.58 5.56
C PHE A 174 -2.51 -6.64 5.20
N TYR A 175 -2.11 -6.75 3.92
CA TYR A 175 -1.00 -7.60 3.49
C TYR A 175 0.28 -7.23 4.23
N ARG A 176 0.71 -5.98 4.17
CA ARG A 176 1.94 -5.50 4.81
C ARG A 176 1.92 -5.62 6.33
N GLY A 177 0.75 -5.47 6.95
CA GLY A 177 0.58 -5.68 8.39
C GLY A 177 0.72 -7.14 8.81
N THR A 178 0.38 -8.08 7.93
CA THR A 178 0.49 -9.54 8.15
C THR A 178 1.81 -10.12 7.63
N HIS A 179 2.47 -9.41 6.72
CA HIS A 179 3.78 -9.71 6.14
C HIS A 179 4.70 -8.52 6.40
N PRO A 180 5.00 -8.20 7.68
CA PRO A 180 5.97 -7.15 7.96
C PRO A 180 7.28 -7.59 7.32
N GLU A 181 7.76 -6.81 6.34
CA GLU A 181 9.12 -6.89 5.83
C GLU A 181 10.05 -6.95 7.04
N ASP A 182 10.59 -8.13 7.33
CA ASP A 182 11.47 -8.31 8.47
C ASP A 182 12.81 -7.69 8.06
N SER A 183 12.89 -6.38 8.21
CA SER A 183 14.12 -5.61 8.02
C SER A 183 15.26 -6.20 8.84
N PHE A 184 14.94 -6.95 9.91
CA PHE A 184 15.91 -7.70 10.68
C PHE A 184 16.35 -8.98 9.95
N GLU A 185 15.48 -9.75 9.31
CA GLU A 185 15.92 -10.89 8.46
C GLU A 185 16.84 -10.45 7.34
N GLY A 186 16.47 -9.38 6.60
CA GLY A 186 17.33 -8.82 5.56
C GLY A 186 18.69 -8.35 6.10
N ALA A 187 18.72 -7.81 7.32
CA ALA A 187 19.97 -7.44 7.98
C ALA A 187 20.80 -8.65 8.44
N LEU A 188 20.15 -9.72 8.88
CA LEU A 188 20.80 -10.96 9.31
C LEU A 188 21.28 -11.82 8.13
N SER A 189 20.64 -11.71 6.96
CA SER A 189 21.08 -12.32 5.70
C SER A 189 22.15 -11.50 4.97
N GLY A 190 22.33 -10.22 5.35
CA GLY A 190 23.29 -9.30 4.75
C GLY A 190 22.77 -8.55 3.52
N GLU A 191 21.47 -8.67 3.21
CA GLU A 191 20.79 -7.91 2.15
C GLU A 191 20.58 -6.44 2.53
N VAL A 192 20.41 -6.15 3.82
CA VAL A 192 20.30 -4.80 4.36
C VAL A 192 21.60 -4.42 5.05
N THR A 193 22.20 -3.31 4.66
CA THR A 193 23.43 -2.79 5.25
C THR A 193 23.18 -1.77 6.36
N PRO A 194 24.15 -1.55 7.28
CA PRO A 194 24.07 -0.47 8.26
C PRO A 194 23.93 0.93 7.66
N ALA A 195 24.39 1.14 6.41
CA ALA A 195 24.23 2.43 5.72
C ALA A 195 22.79 2.68 5.27
N GLU A 196 22.06 1.63 4.87
CA GLU A 196 20.67 1.71 4.42
C GLU A 196 19.69 1.85 5.59
N ARG A 197 19.98 1.14 6.70
CA ARG A 197 19.14 1.14 7.92
C ARG A 197 20.00 1.36 9.18
N PRO A 198 20.55 2.56 9.39
CA PRO A 198 21.44 2.81 10.54
C PRO A 198 20.75 2.58 11.89
N THR A 199 19.46 2.88 12.00
CA THR A 199 18.71 2.81 13.26
C THR A 199 18.24 1.41 13.66
N LEU A 200 18.57 0.38 12.88
CA LEU A 200 17.90 -0.92 12.97
C LEU A 200 18.01 -1.59 14.35
N VAL A 201 19.10 -1.38 15.09
CA VAL A 201 19.25 -1.86 16.48
C VAL A 201 18.23 -1.19 17.41
N ALA A 202 18.01 0.12 17.26
CA ALA A 202 17.02 0.86 18.03
C ALA A 202 15.58 0.49 17.59
N ASP A 203 15.37 0.22 16.30
CA ASP A 203 14.06 -0.22 15.78
C ASP A 203 13.69 -1.61 16.32
N ALA A 204 14.65 -2.54 16.43
CA ALA A 204 14.45 -3.84 17.07
C ALA A 204 14.05 -3.70 18.56
N ALA A 205 14.74 -2.81 19.28
CA ALA A 205 14.41 -2.50 20.67
C ALA A 205 13.02 -1.84 20.81
N ALA A 206 12.61 -0.98 19.87
CA ALA A 206 11.30 -0.35 19.87
C ALA A 206 10.17 -1.37 19.61
N ALA A 207 10.44 -2.35 18.73
CA ALA A 207 9.59 -3.50 18.48
C ALA A 207 9.63 -4.57 19.59
N LYS A 208 10.44 -4.37 20.64
CA LYS A 208 10.68 -5.31 21.75
C LYS A 208 11.21 -6.69 21.32
N ARG A 209 11.89 -6.75 20.16
CA ARG A 209 12.60 -7.94 19.67
C ARG A 209 14.02 -7.96 20.22
N TRP A 210 14.12 -8.08 21.53
CA TRP A 210 15.36 -7.96 22.30
C TRP A 210 16.44 -8.96 21.88
N GLU A 211 16.02 -10.14 21.44
CA GLU A 211 16.86 -11.23 20.92
C GLU A 211 17.63 -10.87 19.65
N LEU A 212 17.17 -9.86 18.92
CA LEU A 212 17.83 -9.41 17.69
C LEU A 212 18.94 -8.40 17.96
N VAL A 213 18.92 -7.70 19.10
CA VAL A 213 19.92 -6.66 19.40
C VAL A 213 21.35 -7.21 19.34
N PRO A 214 21.68 -8.38 19.93
CA PRO A 214 23.01 -8.97 19.78
C PRO A 214 23.33 -9.41 18.36
N GLN A 215 22.34 -9.90 17.62
CA GLN A 215 22.54 -10.43 16.27
C GLN A 215 22.83 -9.29 15.27
N LEU A 216 22.09 -8.18 15.37
CA LEU A 216 22.30 -6.99 14.56
C LEU A 216 23.63 -6.30 14.89
N ALA A 217 24.01 -6.26 16.18
CA ALA A 217 25.33 -5.77 16.59
C ALA A 217 26.46 -6.62 16.00
N ALA A 218 26.31 -7.96 16.00
CA ALA A 218 27.27 -8.87 15.37
C ALA A 218 27.33 -8.71 13.84
N ALA A 219 26.22 -8.32 13.20
CA ALA A 219 26.15 -7.97 11.79
C ALA A 219 26.72 -6.56 11.47
N GLY A 220 27.25 -5.83 12.46
CA GLY A 220 27.92 -4.55 12.26
C GLY A 220 27.04 -3.31 12.32
N PHE A 221 25.78 -3.44 12.77
CA PHE A 221 24.90 -2.29 12.99
C PHE A 221 25.29 -1.51 14.25
N GLY A 222 25.21 -0.18 14.18
CA GLY A 222 25.64 0.71 15.26
C GLY A 222 24.69 0.70 16.47
N LEU A 223 25.26 0.65 17.68
CA LEU A 223 24.49 0.64 18.93
C LEU A 223 23.95 2.03 19.34
N ASN A 224 24.54 3.09 18.79
CA ASN A 224 24.33 4.48 19.19
C ASN A 224 23.47 5.28 18.21
N GLU A 225 22.99 4.63 17.15
CA GLU A 225 22.12 5.26 16.16
C GLU A 225 20.77 5.63 16.78
N LYS A 226 20.24 6.78 16.36
CA LYS A 226 19.07 7.40 16.98
C LYS A 226 17.86 7.30 16.06
N THR A 227 16.74 6.82 16.58
CA THR A 227 15.45 6.93 15.90
C THR A 227 15.08 8.40 15.62
N SER A 228 14.03 8.64 14.82
CA SER A 228 13.51 9.99 14.56
C SER A 228 13.13 10.78 15.83
N ASN A 229 12.82 10.09 16.92
CA ASN A 229 12.52 10.68 18.23
C ASN A 229 13.77 10.86 19.12
N GLY A 230 14.94 10.48 18.61
CA GLY A 230 16.22 10.62 19.29
C GLY A 230 16.56 9.50 20.28
N PHE A 231 15.86 8.36 20.22
CA PHE A 231 16.12 7.24 21.15
C PHE A 231 17.16 6.29 20.58
N THR A 232 18.05 5.78 21.43
CA THR A 232 18.94 4.64 21.12
C THR A 232 18.35 3.33 21.67
N ALA A 233 18.91 2.19 21.28
CA ALA A 233 18.53 0.90 21.86
C ALA A 233 18.70 0.86 23.40
N ALA A 234 19.71 1.56 23.93
CA ALA A 234 19.95 1.64 25.38
C ALA A 234 18.85 2.40 26.12
N HIS A 235 18.35 3.51 25.57
CA HIS A 235 17.18 4.21 26.12
C HIS A 235 15.98 3.26 26.23
N LEU A 236 15.68 2.56 25.14
CA LEU A 236 14.52 1.67 25.02
C LEU A 236 14.64 0.48 25.97
N ALA A 237 15.81 -0.15 26.07
CA ALA A 237 16.07 -1.23 27.03
C ALA A 237 15.94 -0.75 28.48
N ALA A 238 16.53 0.40 28.81
CA ALA A 238 16.48 1.00 30.14
C ALA A 238 15.05 1.37 30.57
N GLY A 239 14.26 1.99 29.69
CA GLY A 239 12.87 2.36 29.99
C GLY A 239 11.90 1.17 30.06
N ASN A 240 12.17 0.09 29.34
CA ASN A 240 11.36 -1.14 29.40
C ASN A 240 11.83 -2.14 30.47
N GLY A 241 12.96 -1.89 31.14
CA GLY A 241 13.52 -2.83 32.12
C GLY A 241 14.09 -4.11 31.49
N ALA A 242 14.46 -4.08 30.21
CA ALA A 242 15.09 -5.21 29.52
C ALA A 242 16.56 -5.32 29.94
N LEU A 243 16.78 -5.80 31.17
CA LEU A 243 18.07 -5.71 31.86
C LEU A 243 19.18 -6.48 31.14
N GLU A 244 18.89 -7.64 30.57
CA GLU A 244 19.84 -8.46 29.83
C GLU A 244 20.32 -7.75 28.56
N THR A 245 19.41 -7.14 27.81
CA THR A 245 19.74 -6.33 26.64
C THR A 245 20.51 -5.08 27.03
N LEU A 246 20.12 -4.42 28.13
CA LEU A 246 20.84 -3.26 28.63
C LEU A 246 22.27 -3.63 29.04
N ARG A 247 22.47 -4.79 29.69
CA ARG A 247 23.80 -5.32 30.01
C ARG A 247 24.63 -5.57 28.77
N PHE A 248 24.06 -6.25 27.79
CA PHE A 248 24.72 -6.49 26.50
C PHE A 248 25.18 -5.17 25.87
N LEU A 249 24.29 -4.17 25.78
CA LEU A 249 24.58 -2.87 25.18
C LEU A 249 25.73 -2.16 25.91
N VAL A 250 25.70 -2.15 27.25
CA VAL A 250 26.79 -1.55 28.06
C VAL A 250 28.10 -2.28 27.85
N GLU A 251 28.10 -3.61 27.85
CA GLU A 251 29.30 -4.44 27.65
C GLU A 251 29.93 -4.24 26.26
N HIS A 252 29.14 -3.86 25.26
CA HIS A 252 29.58 -3.61 23.89
C HIS A 252 29.79 -2.12 23.57
N GLY A 253 29.83 -1.26 24.60
CA GLY A 253 30.22 0.15 24.46
C GLY A 253 29.14 1.08 23.94
N ALA A 254 27.86 0.79 24.20
CA ALA A 254 26.79 1.76 23.96
C ALA A 254 27.02 3.05 24.78
N ASP A 255 26.84 4.20 24.14
CA ASP A 255 27.00 5.52 24.76
C ASP A 255 25.74 5.86 25.58
N LEU A 256 25.89 5.79 26.89
CA LEU A 256 24.83 6.04 27.86
C LEU A 256 24.53 7.53 28.07
N THR A 257 25.36 8.42 27.52
CA THR A 257 25.26 9.88 27.69
C THR A 257 24.43 10.56 26.61
N ILE A 258 24.07 9.82 25.54
CA ILE A 258 23.17 10.32 24.49
C ILE A 258 21.84 10.68 25.14
N THR A 259 21.27 11.82 24.75
CA THR A 259 19.97 12.27 25.22
C THR A 259 18.90 12.22 24.13
N ASP A 260 17.68 11.96 24.57
CA ASP A 260 16.51 11.97 23.69
C ASP A 260 16.18 13.38 23.15
N ALA A 261 15.42 13.45 22.06
CA ALA A 261 15.14 14.73 21.42
C ALA A 261 14.20 15.62 22.25
N ARG A 262 13.26 15.03 22.98
CA ARG A 262 12.10 15.68 23.59
C ARG A 262 12.36 16.14 25.02
N PHE A 263 12.86 15.25 25.87
CA PHE A 263 13.02 15.51 27.30
C PHE A 263 14.47 15.78 27.70
N LYS A 264 15.42 15.57 26.79
CA LYS A 264 16.85 15.67 27.05
C LYS A 264 17.31 14.73 28.17
N ALA A 265 16.60 13.61 28.35
CA ALA A 265 16.96 12.57 29.30
C ALA A 265 17.93 11.60 28.64
N ASP A 266 18.95 11.18 29.40
CA ASP A 266 19.87 10.12 29.01
C ASP A 266 19.31 8.74 29.37
N VAL A 267 20.12 7.69 29.20
CA VAL A 267 19.70 6.30 29.44
C VAL A 267 19.30 6.06 30.90
N LEU A 268 20.02 6.66 31.86
CA LEU A 268 19.67 6.58 33.29
C LEU A 268 18.37 7.33 33.58
N GLY A 269 18.20 8.53 33.02
CA GLY A 269 16.98 9.31 33.15
C GLY A 269 15.75 8.56 32.64
N TRP A 270 15.90 7.78 31.56
CA TRP A 270 14.84 6.87 31.09
C TRP A 270 14.52 5.76 32.09
N ALA A 271 15.52 5.06 32.61
CA ALA A 271 15.30 4.03 33.64
C ALA A 271 14.58 4.60 34.87
N GLN A 272 14.97 5.80 35.32
CA GLN A 272 14.36 6.49 36.45
C GLN A 272 12.91 6.91 36.17
N TRP A 273 12.66 7.54 35.01
CA TRP A 273 11.34 8.01 34.62
C TRP A 273 10.31 6.87 34.55
N PHE A 274 10.70 5.76 33.95
CA PHE A 274 9.86 4.56 33.85
C PHE A 274 9.93 3.65 35.08
N LYS A 275 10.65 4.06 36.13
CA LYS A 275 10.74 3.37 37.43
C LYS A 275 11.28 1.95 37.34
N GLN A 276 12.26 1.73 36.45
CA GLN A 276 12.90 0.43 36.24
C GLN A 276 14.03 0.24 37.26
N ALA A 277 13.68 -0.14 38.49
CA ALA A 277 14.59 -0.16 39.64
C ALA A 277 15.89 -0.95 39.41
N GLU A 278 15.80 -2.12 38.77
CA GLU A 278 16.98 -2.95 38.48
C GLU A 278 17.89 -2.32 37.41
N ALA A 279 17.30 -1.69 36.39
CA ALA A 279 18.06 -0.97 35.37
C ALA A 279 18.73 0.28 35.96
N VAL A 280 18.05 1.02 36.84
CA VAL A 280 18.64 2.15 37.58
C VAL A 280 19.82 1.69 38.41
N ALA A 281 19.65 0.67 39.25
CA ALA A 281 20.72 0.15 40.10
C ALA A 281 21.92 -0.37 39.28
N TYR A 282 21.65 -0.97 38.12
CA TYR A 282 22.70 -1.42 37.20
C TYR A 282 23.47 -0.24 36.59
N LEU A 283 22.77 0.78 36.09
CA LEU A 283 23.37 1.94 35.42
C LEU A 283 24.13 2.86 36.37
N GLU A 284 23.68 3.02 37.62
CA GLU A 284 24.41 3.78 38.65
C GLU A 284 25.76 3.14 39.02
N GLY A 285 25.92 1.85 38.73
CA GLY A 285 27.17 1.11 38.92
C GLY A 285 28.12 1.13 37.72
N LYS A 286 27.85 1.95 36.69
CA LYS A 286 28.64 2.03 35.44
C LYS A 286 29.36 3.35 35.25
#